data_AF-A0A3M1G6T4-F1
#
_entry.id   AF-A0A3M1G6T4-F1
#
_cell.length_a   1.000
_cell.length_b   1.000
_cell.length_c   1.000
_cell.angle_alpha   90.00
_cell.angle_beta   90.00
_cell.angle_gamma   90.00
#
_symmetry.space_group_name_H-M   'P 1'
#
loop_
_entity.id
_entity.type
_entity.pdbx_description
1 polymer ?
#
loop_
_entity_poly.entity_id
_entity_poly.type
_entity_poly.pdbx_seq_one_letter_code
_entity_poly.pdbx_strand_id
1 'polypeptide(L)'
;MKRILDILLSVKTAFYLFWVFVIIAFVGSVELPGHLSFYSGIDEEPLFRWLSENQVLVRTWWIYGLIIALALIAINTIFCTTEALLKRVKGRNLITKLMPQLMHIGVLFVMLGHLVTASYSFRTEVDIKKGDFLSLPDGTKVQVLSVKEILDEEGFPVDWIVTLKTPSGPLQAGPLRPVKVGAYTILAQAAEEDTAVLRAVQDPGAVWALVGGIIICSATLVFVISRRLT
;
A
#
# COMPACT_ATOMS: atom_id res chain seq x y z
N MET A 1 -1.23 -16.96 -32.10
CA MET A 1 -1.35 -17.46 -30.70
C MET A 1 -0.03 -17.98 -30.13
N LYS A 2 0.63 -18.99 -30.73
CA LYS A 2 1.88 -19.56 -30.16
C LYS A 2 2.96 -18.52 -29.86
N ARG A 3 3.26 -17.64 -30.83
CA ARG A 3 4.26 -16.56 -30.66
C ARG A 3 3.97 -15.60 -29.50
N ILE A 4 2.69 -15.27 -29.24
CA ILE A 4 2.32 -14.37 -28.13
C ILE A 4 2.54 -15.08 -26.80
N LEU A 5 2.15 -16.35 -26.71
CA LEU A 5 2.40 -17.17 -25.52
C LEU A 5 3.91 -17.35 -25.27
N ASP A 6 4.71 -17.58 -26.31
CA ASP A 6 6.17 -17.71 -26.19
C ASP A 6 6.81 -16.42 -25.65
N ILE A 7 6.29 -15.25 -26.05
CA ILE A 7 6.73 -13.96 -25.50
C ILE A 7 6.32 -13.82 -24.03
N LEU A 8 5.07 -14.16 -23.69
CA LEU A 8 4.55 -14.05 -22.32
C LEU A 8 5.17 -15.05 -21.34
N LEU A 9 5.69 -16.18 -21.82
CA LEU A 9 6.36 -17.20 -21.01
C LEU A 9 7.88 -17.01 -20.92
N SER A 10 8.43 -16.04 -21.67
CA SER A 10 9.86 -15.83 -21.75
C SER A 10 10.40 -15.02 -20.56
N VAL A 11 11.42 -15.56 -19.91
CA VAL A 11 12.20 -14.86 -18.87
C VAL A 11 12.91 -13.62 -19.44
N LYS A 12 13.26 -13.62 -20.73
CA LYS A 12 13.86 -12.45 -21.39
C LYS A 12 12.87 -11.29 -21.42
N THR A 13 11.60 -11.58 -21.70
CA THR A 13 10.53 -10.57 -21.68
C THR A 13 10.40 -9.96 -20.29
N ALA A 14 10.40 -10.79 -19.23
CA ALA A 14 10.39 -10.30 -17.85
C ALA A 14 11.53 -9.31 -17.60
N PHE A 15 12.76 -9.69 -17.97
CA PHE A 15 13.95 -8.86 -17.80
C PHE A 15 13.84 -7.51 -18.54
N TYR A 16 13.39 -7.52 -19.79
CA TYR A 16 13.18 -6.27 -20.54
C TYR A 16 12.08 -5.40 -19.93
N LEU A 17 10.97 -6.00 -19.47
CA LEU A 17 9.90 -5.26 -18.79
C LEU A 17 10.40 -4.61 -17.50
N PHE A 18 11.23 -5.30 -16.71
CA PHE A 18 11.87 -4.72 -15.53
C PHE A 18 12.77 -3.55 -15.88
N TRP A 19 13.58 -3.63 -16.95
CA TRP A 19 14.39 -2.50 -17.40
C TRP A 19 13.55 -1.30 -17.83
N VAL A 20 12.49 -1.53 -18.59
CA VAL A 20 11.55 -0.47 -18.98
C VAL A 20 10.94 0.17 -17.73
N PHE A 21 10.49 -0.62 -16.77
CA PHE A 21 9.98 -0.13 -15.49
C PHE A 21 11.00 0.74 -14.75
N VAL A 22 12.25 0.28 -14.63
CA VAL A 22 13.33 1.01 -13.96
C VAL A 22 13.64 2.34 -14.66
N ILE A 23 13.70 2.36 -15.98
CA ILE A 23 13.97 3.58 -16.75
C ILE A 23 12.84 4.60 -16.54
N ILE A 24 11.57 4.17 -16.62
CA ILE A 24 10.43 5.06 -16.40
C ILE A 24 10.40 5.57 -14.94
N ALA A 25 10.69 4.70 -13.97
CA ALA A 25 10.77 5.09 -12.56
C ALA A 25 11.87 6.11 -12.31
N PHE A 26 13.02 5.94 -12.97
CA PHE A 26 14.12 6.91 -12.92
C PHE A 26 13.69 8.27 -13.45
N VAL A 27 13.00 8.32 -14.59
CA VAL A 27 12.45 9.57 -15.14
C VAL A 27 11.46 10.21 -14.16
N GLY A 28 10.53 9.44 -13.60
CA GLY A 28 9.59 9.93 -12.59
C GLY A 28 10.26 10.51 -11.34
N SER A 29 11.34 9.86 -10.87
CA SER A 29 12.15 10.33 -9.73
C SER A 29 12.80 11.69 -9.98
N VAL A 30 13.15 12.00 -11.23
CA VAL A 30 13.71 13.30 -11.63
C VAL A 30 12.62 14.35 -11.87
N GLU A 31 11.48 13.96 -12.45
CA GLU A 31 10.36 14.88 -12.74
C GLU A 31 9.64 15.37 -11.48
N LEU A 32 9.48 14.51 -10.48
CA LEU A 32 8.68 14.80 -9.28
C LEU A 32 9.23 15.98 -8.45
N PRO A 33 10.54 16.07 -8.13
CA PRO A 33 11.12 17.23 -7.45
C PRO A 33 11.04 18.53 -8.25
N GLY A 34 11.02 18.45 -9.58
CA GLY A 34 10.94 19.63 -10.46
C GLY A 34 9.58 20.32 -10.45
N HIS A 35 8.53 19.64 -10.01
CA HIS A 35 7.13 20.12 -10.10
C HIS A 35 6.31 19.77 -8.84
N LEU A 36 6.88 19.99 -7.65
CA LEU A 36 6.23 19.66 -6.38
C LEU A 36 4.82 20.24 -6.22
N SER A 37 4.58 21.45 -6.73
CA SER A 37 3.24 22.08 -6.67
C SER A 37 2.19 21.37 -7.51
N PHE A 38 2.59 20.65 -8.55
CA PHE A 38 1.68 19.83 -9.35
C PHE A 38 1.42 18.46 -8.70
N TYR A 39 2.45 17.88 -8.08
CA TYR A 39 2.37 16.55 -7.45
C TYR A 39 1.91 16.56 -5.98
N SER A 40 1.56 17.73 -5.43
CA SER A 40 1.02 17.83 -4.07
C SER A 40 -0.25 17.00 -3.93
N GLY A 41 -0.38 16.24 -2.84
CA GLY A 41 -1.55 15.44 -2.54
C GLY A 41 -1.60 14.06 -3.22
N ILE A 42 -0.57 13.67 -4.00
CA ILE A 42 -0.49 12.32 -4.60
C ILE A 42 -0.48 11.20 -3.55
N ASP A 43 -0.05 11.50 -2.32
CA ASP A 43 0.02 10.60 -1.16
C ASP A 43 -1.19 10.73 -0.21
N GLU A 44 -2.03 11.74 -0.42
CA GLU A 44 -3.24 12.02 0.35
C GLU A 44 -4.46 11.32 -0.25
N GLU A 45 -4.52 11.16 -1.58
CA GLU A 45 -5.65 10.52 -2.26
C GLU A 45 -5.27 9.19 -2.94
N PRO A 46 -6.27 8.35 -3.27
CA PRO A 46 -6.03 7.18 -4.11
C PRO A 46 -5.47 7.59 -5.47
N LEU A 47 -4.39 6.93 -5.90
CA LEU A 47 -3.66 7.26 -7.12
C LEU A 47 -4.57 7.41 -8.35
N PHE A 48 -5.54 6.51 -8.54
CA PHE A 48 -6.43 6.59 -9.70
C PHE A 48 -7.42 7.75 -9.63
N ARG A 49 -7.86 8.13 -8.43
CA ARG A 49 -8.66 9.33 -8.22
C ARG A 49 -7.83 10.58 -8.53
N TRP A 50 -6.65 10.68 -7.93
CA TRP A 50 -5.73 11.80 -8.18
C TRP A 50 -5.40 11.96 -9.67
N LEU A 51 -5.12 10.86 -10.38
CA LEU A 51 -4.87 10.87 -11.83
C LEU A 51 -6.10 11.31 -12.64
N SER A 52 -7.31 10.95 -12.20
CA SER A 52 -8.55 11.33 -12.89
C SER A 52 -8.85 12.82 -12.75
N GLU A 53 -8.44 13.43 -11.64
CA GLU A 53 -8.58 14.86 -11.35
C GLU A 53 -7.44 15.68 -12.03
N ASN A 54 -6.23 15.10 -12.13
CA ASN A 54 -5.03 15.77 -12.64
C ASN A 54 -4.59 15.27 -14.04
N GLN A 55 -5.41 15.53 -15.06
CA GLN A 55 -5.27 14.97 -16.42
C GLN A 55 -4.18 15.60 -17.31
N VAL A 56 -3.09 16.12 -16.74
CA VAL A 56 -1.99 16.72 -17.51
C VAL A 56 -1.04 15.64 -17.99
N LEU A 57 -1.35 15.03 -19.14
CA LEU A 57 -0.60 13.90 -19.72
C LEU A 57 0.91 14.15 -19.84
N VAL A 58 1.33 15.37 -20.18
CA VAL A 58 2.75 15.73 -20.29
C VAL A 58 3.52 15.54 -18.96
N ARG A 59 2.81 15.63 -17.82
CA ARG A 59 3.39 15.44 -16.48
C ARG A 59 3.11 14.06 -15.91
N THR A 60 2.03 13.40 -16.32
CA THR A 60 1.59 12.13 -15.72
C THR A 60 1.90 10.91 -16.58
N TRP A 61 2.42 11.06 -17.81
CA TRP A 61 2.71 9.93 -18.71
C TRP A 61 3.61 8.86 -18.08
N TRP A 62 4.58 9.24 -17.26
CA TRP A 62 5.48 8.28 -16.61
C TRP A 62 4.74 7.43 -15.58
N ILE A 63 3.74 7.98 -14.88
CA ILE A 63 2.89 7.24 -13.95
C ILE A 63 2.07 6.20 -14.73
N TYR A 64 1.44 6.60 -15.83
CA TYR A 64 0.74 5.66 -16.72
C TYR A 64 1.68 4.58 -17.27
N GLY A 65 2.90 4.98 -17.66
CA GLY A 65 3.95 4.07 -18.09
C GLY A 65 4.31 3.02 -17.02
N LEU A 66 4.45 3.43 -15.77
CA LEU A 66 4.68 2.52 -14.64
C LEU A 66 3.51 1.58 -14.42
N ILE A 67 2.27 2.07 -14.47
CA ILE A 67 1.06 1.25 -14.31
C ILE A 67 1.01 0.17 -15.40
N ILE A 68 1.24 0.54 -16.67
CA ILE A 68 1.25 -0.39 -17.79
C ILE A 68 2.40 -1.39 -17.65
N ALA A 69 3.62 -0.93 -17.36
CA ALA A 69 4.77 -1.81 -17.19
C ALA A 69 4.55 -2.81 -16.05
N LEU A 70 4.02 -2.35 -14.91
CA LEU A 70 3.69 -3.19 -13.78
C LEU A 70 2.60 -4.22 -14.12
N ALA A 71 1.56 -3.83 -14.86
CA ALA A 71 0.53 -4.75 -15.34
C ALA A 71 1.11 -5.83 -16.27
N LEU A 72 2.00 -5.47 -17.18
CA LEU A 72 2.67 -6.42 -18.08
C LEU A 72 3.59 -7.39 -17.31
N ILE A 73 4.32 -6.90 -16.30
CA ILE A 73 5.13 -7.75 -15.41
C ILE A 73 4.23 -8.73 -14.64
N ALA A 74 3.09 -8.28 -14.12
CA ALA A 74 2.12 -9.13 -13.44
C ALA A 74 1.63 -10.26 -14.36
N ILE A 75 1.22 -9.90 -15.57
CA ILE A 75 0.72 -10.85 -16.57
C ILE A 75 1.81 -11.87 -16.91
N ASN A 76 3.02 -11.42 -17.23
CA ASN A 76 4.15 -12.32 -17.52
C ASN A 76 4.43 -13.27 -16.33
N THR A 77 4.39 -12.76 -15.11
CA THR A 77 4.58 -13.55 -13.88
C THR A 77 3.49 -14.61 -13.71
N ILE A 78 2.24 -14.28 -13.98
CA ILE A 78 1.12 -15.24 -13.94
C ILE A 78 1.37 -16.37 -14.93
N PHE A 79 1.64 -16.05 -16.21
CA PHE A 79 1.86 -17.07 -17.24
C PHE A 79 3.05 -17.99 -16.91
N CYS A 80 4.19 -17.40 -16.52
CA CYS A 80 5.37 -18.18 -16.16
C CYS A 80 5.13 -19.07 -14.93
N THR A 81 4.35 -18.59 -13.96
CA THR A 81 4.01 -19.35 -12.75
C THR A 81 3.07 -20.50 -13.06
N THR A 82 2.01 -20.26 -13.84
CA THR A 82 1.07 -21.30 -14.25
C THR A 82 1.75 -22.40 -15.05
N GLU A 83 2.61 -22.05 -16.01
CA GLU A 83 3.35 -23.05 -16.80
C GLU A 83 4.29 -23.87 -15.92
N ALA A 84 5.04 -23.22 -15.03
CA ALA A 84 5.97 -23.90 -14.15
C ALA A 84 5.26 -24.83 -13.16
N LEU A 85 4.11 -24.43 -12.61
CA LEU A 85 3.28 -25.28 -11.76
C LEU A 85 2.79 -26.51 -12.53
N LEU A 86 2.24 -26.34 -13.73
CA LEU A 86 1.75 -27.47 -14.54
C LEU A 86 2.85 -28.47 -14.90
N LYS A 87 4.07 -27.99 -15.21
CA LYS A 87 5.19 -28.85 -15.65
C LYS A 87 5.97 -29.50 -14.51
N ARG A 88 6.03 -28.90 -13.32
CA ARG A 88 7.00 -29.28 -12.26
C ARG A 88 6.41 -29.99 -11.06
N VAL A 89 5.10 -30.28 -11.06
CA VAL A 89 4.40 -30.97 -9.96
C VAL A 89 4.77 -32.45 -9.84
N LYS A 90 5.53 -33.03 -10.78
CA LYS A 90 5.96 -34.45 -10.73
C LYS A 90 7.49 -34.57 -10.56
N GLY A 91 7.94 -35.24 -9.50
CA GLY A 91 9.33 -35.70 -9.33
C GLY A 91 9.94 -35.48 -7.94
N ARG A 92 11.18 -35.96 -7.76
CA ARG A 92 12.01 -35.70 -6.56
C ARG A 92 12.37 -34.21 -6.46
N ASN A 93 12.56 -33.73 -5.22
CA ASN A 93 12.84 -32.33 -4.85
C ASN A 93 11.72 -31.34 -5.21
N LEU A 94 10.47 -31.73 -4.98
CA LEU A 94 9.28 -30.93 -5.25
C LEU A 94 9.31 -29.58 -4.51
N ILE A 95 9.74 -29.59 -3.24
CA ILE A 95 9.79 -28.39 -2.38
C ILE A 95 10.66 -27.30 -3.04
N THR A 96 11.92 -27.61 -3.34
CA THR A 96 12.87 -26.67 -3.95
C THR A 96 12.39 -26.18 -5.33
N LYS A 97 11.62 -26.97 -6.05
CA LYS A 97 11.06 -26.61 -7.36
C LYS A 97 9.79 -25.76 -7.28
N LEU A 98 9.06 -25.80 -6.16
CA LEU A 98 7.80 -25.06 -5.96
C LEU A 98 8.00 -23.73 -5.22
N MET A 99 9.06 -23.60 -4.41
CA MET A 99 9.28 -22.36 -3.65
C MET A 99 9.40 -21.10 -4.53
N PRO A 100 10.09 -21.10 -5.69
CA PRO A 100 10.12 -19.92 -6.56
C PRO A 100 8.73 -19.47 -7.05
N GLN A 101 7.81 -20.41 -7.24
CA GLN A 101 6.44 -20.19 -7.70
C GLN A 101 5.60 -19.62 -6.56
N LEU A 102 5.84 -20.09 -5.34
CA LEU A 102 5.24 -19.52 -4.15
C LEU A 102 5.70 -18.06 -3.92
N MET A 103 6.98 -17.76 -4.18
CA MET A 103 7.47 -16.37 -4.18
C MET A 103 6.75 -15.52 -5.22
N HIS A 104 6.57 -16.01 -6.46
CA HIS A 104 5.81 -15.28 -7.49
C HIS A 104 4.36 -15.01 -7.07
N ILE A 105 3.69 -16.00 -6.49
CA ILE A 105 2.33 -15.83 -5.94
C ILE A 105 2.34 -14.73 -4.88
N GLY A 106 3.32 -14.74 -3.97
CA GLY A 106 3.47 -13.69 -2.96
C GLY A 106 3.67 -12.30 -3.57
N VAL A 107 4.51 -12.18 -4.61
CA VAL A 107 4.69 -10.91 -5.34
C VAL A 107 3.37 -10.45 -5.98
N LEU A 108 2.60 -11.35 -6.59
CA LEU A 108 1.29 -11.02 -7.15
C LEU A 108 0.30 -10.53 -6.09
N PHE A 109 0.33 -11.08 -4.87
CA PHE A 109 -0.48 -10.58 -3.75
C PHE A 109 -0.04 -9.19 -3.28
N VAL A 110 1.27 -8.91 -3.24
CA VAL A 110 1.80 -7.56 -2.95
C VAL A 110 1.33 -6.56 -4.01
N MET A 111 1.45 -6.92 -5.29
CA MET A 111 0.97 -6.08 -6.39
C MET A 111 -0.53 -5.85 -6.35
N LEU A 112 -1.32 -6.89 -6.03
CA LEU A 112 -2.76 -6.77 -5.82
C LEU A 112 -3.07 -5.82 -4.66
N GLY A 113 -2.34 -5.92 -3.54
CA GLY A 113 -2.46 -5.00 -2.42
C GLY A 113 -2.28 -3.55 -2.86
N HIS A 114 -1.17 -3.23 -3.55
CA HIS A 114 -0.94 -1.89 -4.08
C HIS A 114 -2.02 -1.43 -5.06
N LEU A 115 -2.52 -2.31 -5.93
CA LEU A 115 -3.60 -1.99 -6.85
C LEU A 115 -4.90 -1.64 -6.11
N VAL A 116 -5.25 -2.43 -5.08
CA VAL A 116 -6.43 -2.19 -4.25
C VAL A 116 -6.29 -0.89 -3.46
N THR A 117 -5.12 -0.62 -2.87
CA THR A 117 -4.83 0.66 -2.19
C THR A 117 -4.94 1.84 -3.16
N ALA A 118 -4.36 1.73 -4.37
CA ALA A 118 -4.41 2.77 -5.40
C ALA A 118 -5.84 3.05 -5.91
N SER A 119 -6.75 2.08 -5.77
CA SER A 119 -8.14 2.18 -6.25
C SER A 119 -9.13 2.60 -5.17
N TYR A 120 -8.98 2.08 -3.95
CA TYR A 120 -10.02 2.11 -2.91
C TYR A 120 -9.53 2.54 -1.54
N SER A 121 -8.30 3.07 -1.42
CA SER A 121 -7.89 3.66 -0.15
C SER A 121 -8.70 4.93 0.14
N PHE A 122 -8.72 5.33 1.41
CA PHE A 122 -9.30 6.60 1.83
C PHE A 122 -8.41 7.17 2.91
N ARG A 123 -8.08 8.46 2.77
CA ARG A 123 -7.36 9.23 3.78
C ARG A 123 -7.99 10.61 3.84
N THR A 124 -8.23 11.09 5.04
CA THR A 124 -8.67 12.46 5.27
C THR A 124 -8.02 12.94 6.55
N GLU A 125 -7.58 14.20 6.52
CA GLU A 125 -6.99 14.89 7.65
C GLU A 125 -7.87 16.09 7.94
N VAL A 126 -8.32 16.20 9.18
CA VAL A 126 -9.27 17.24 9.59
C VAL A 126 -8.83 17.83 10.91
N ASP A 127 -8.68 19.15 10.92
CA ASP A 127 -8.55 19.94 12.13
C ASP A 127 -9.91 20.01 12.82
N ILE A 128 -10.02 19.41 14.00
CA ILE A 128 -11.27 19.32 14.74
C ILE A 128 -11.13 19.91 16.14
N LYS A 129 -12.11 20.71 16.53
CA LYS A 129 -12.19 21.27 17.89
C LYS A 129 -12.87 20.29 18.83
N LYS A 130 -12.52 20.38 20.11
CA LYS A 130 -13.22 19.69 21.18
C LYS A 130 -14.71 20.03 21.14
N GLY A 131 -15.54 19.00 21.22
CA GLY A 131 -17.00 19.09 21.12
C GLY A 131 -17.54 18.83 19.71
N ASP A 132 -16.72 19.00 18.67
CA ASP A 132 -17.12 18.80 17.28
C ASP A 132 -17.14 17.31 16.88
N PHE A 133 -17.69 17.05 15.69
CA PHE A 133 -17.88 15.73 15.13
C PHE A 133 -17.07 15.54 13.84
N LEU A 134 -16.26 14.48 13.81
CA LEU A 134 -15.68 13.94 12.60
C LEU A 134 -16.72 13.03 11.93
N SER A 135 -17.10 13.36 10.70
CA SER A 135 -18.01 12.53 9.90
C SER A 135 -17.20 11.64 8.97
N LEU A 136 -17.29 10.32 9.15
CA LEU A 136 -16.67 9.35 8.27
C LEU A 136 -17.55 9.12 7.03
N PRO A 137 -16.98 8.67 5.89
CA PRO A 137 -17.74 8.46 4.65
C PRO A 137 -18.87 7.44 4.74
N ASP A 138 -18.82 6.53 5.71
CA ASP A 138 -19.89 5.56 6.00
C ASP A 138 -21.06 6.16 6.80
N GLY A 139 -21.00 7.46 7.12
CA GLY A 139 -21.97 8.17 7.94
C GLY A 139 -21.72 8.04 9.45
N THR A 140 -20.70 7.31 9.88
CA THR A 140 -20.32 7.21 11.29
C THR A 140 -19.81 8.55 11.79
N LYS A 141 -20.41 9.05 12.89
CA LYS A 141 -19.98 10.28 13.55
C LYS A 141 -19.14 9.96 14.77
N VAL A 142 -17.96 10.55 14.86
CA VAL A 142 -17.04 10.43 15.99
C VAL A 142 -16.88 11.80 16.64
N GLN A 143 -17.22 11.92 17.92
CA GLN A 143 -17.13 13.19 18.63
C GLN A 143 -15.81 13.30 19.39
N VAL A 144 -15.16 14.47 19.36
CA VAL A 144 -13.98 14.73 20.21
C VAL A 144 -14.45 15.18 21.59
N LEU A 145 -14.21 14.37 22.61
CA LEU A 145 -14.59 14.68 23.99
C LEU A 145 -13.55 15.51 24.73
N SER A 146 -12.28 15.16 24.53
CA SER A 146 -11.16 15.84 25.19
C SER A 146 -9.91 15.70 24.35
N VAL A 147 -9.11 16.76 24.35
CA VAL A 147 -7.73 16.75 23.88
C VAL A 147 -6.87 16.96 25.11
N LYS A 148 -5.85 16.11 25.29
CA LYS A 148 -4.90 16.20 26.39
C LYS A 148 -3.49 16.09 25.85
N GLU A 149 -2.75 17.18 25.95
CA GLU A 149 -1.32 17.19 25.73
C GLU A 149 -0.58 16.64 26.95
N ILE A 150 0.54 15.97 26.68
CA ILE A 150 1.48 15.49 27.66
C ILE A 150 2.74 16.31 27.43
N LEU A 151 3.08 17.14 28.41
CA LEU A 151 4.27 17.99 28.41
C LEU A 151 5.40 17.32 29.20
N ASP A 152 6.65 17.59 28.85
CA ASP A 152 7.82 17.24 29.65
C ASP A 152 8.06 18.22 30.82
N GLU A 153 9.17 18.03 31.55
CA GLU A 153 9.55 18.87 32.68
C GLU A 153 9.90 20.32 32.27
N GLU A 154 10.26 20.54 31.00
CA GLU A 154 10.60 21.84 30.43
C GLU A 154 9.38 22.55 29.79
N GLY A 155 8.24 21.86 29.72
CA GLY A 155 6.98 22.39 29.19
C GLY A 155 6.77 22.13 27.69
N PHE A 156 7.58 21.28 27.05
CA PHE A 156 7.42 20.94 25.64
C PHE A 156 6.46 19.75 25.46
N PRO A 157 5.60 19.77 24.42
CA PRO A 157 4.70 18.65 24.14
C PRO A 157 5.48 17.44 23.63
N VAL A 158 5.37 16.33 24.35
CA VAL A 158 6.02 15.05 24.02
C VAL A 158 5.06 13.98 23.53
N ASP A 159 3.77 14.08 23.89
CA ASP A 159 2.72 13.15 23.44
C ASP A 159 1.34 13.83 23.58
N TRP A 160 0.32 13.24 22.98
CA TRP A 160 -1.07 13.71 23.12
C TRP A 160 -2.07 12.58 23.02
N ILE A 161 -3.18 12.75 23.73
CA ILE A 161 -4.28 11.81 23.78
C ILE A 161 -5.58 12.55 23.48
N VAL A 162 -6.28 12.07 22.46
CA VAL A 162 -7.61 12.54 22.07
C VAL A 162 -8.63 11.48 22.46
N THR A 163 -9.58 11.83 23.32
CA THR A 163 -10.69 10.93 23.67
C THR A 163 -11.81 11.12 22.66
N LEU A 164 -12.11 10.06 21.93
CA LEU A 164 -13.14 10.01 20.89
C LEU A 164 -14.36 9.26 21.41
N LYS A 165 -15.56 9.83 21.26
CA LYS A 165 -16.83 9.13 21.47
C LYS A 165 -17.22 8.44 20.17
N THR A 166 -17.22 7.12 20.19
CA THR A 166 -17.68 6.28 19.08
C THR A 166 -19.02 5.62 19.43
N PRO A 167 -19.76 5.07 18.46
CA PRO A 167 -20.97 4.30 18.73
C PRO A 167 -20.76 3.12 19.70
N SER A 168 -19.56 2.54 19.70
CA SER A 168 -19.18 1.41 20.57
C SER A 168 -18.71 1.84 21.95
N GLY A 169 -18.58 3.14 22.21
CA GLY A 169 -18.06 3.70 23.47
C GLY A 169 -16.90 4.68 23.28
N PRO A 170 -16.38 5.25 24.38
CA PRO A 170 -15.23 6.14 24.34
C PRO A 170 -13.94 5.36 24.07
N LEU A 171 -13.11 5.88 23.16
CA LEU A 171 -11.79 5.35 22.81
C LEU A 171 -10.75 6.47 22.89
N GLN A 172 -9.49 6.13 23.15
CA GLN A 172 -8.39 7.10 23.20
C GLN A 172 -7.46 6.92 22.01
N ALA A 173 -7.37 7.94 21.16
CA ALA A 173 -6.46 7.99 20.03
C ALA A 173 -5.23 8.83 20.38
N GLY A 174 -4.08 8.43 19.88
CA GLY A 174 -2.82 9.17 20.02
C GLY A 174 -1.90 8.86 18.83
N PRO A 175 -0.73 9.50 18.73
CA PRO A 175 0.17 9.30 17.61
C PRO A 175 0.68 7.85 17.52
N LEU A 176 0.86 7.19 18.67
CA LEU A 176 1.23 5.77 18.78
C LEU A 176 0.05 4.86 19.16
N ARG A 177 -1.16 5.41 19.23
CA ARG A 177 -2.37 4.69 19.66
C ARG A 177 -3.46 4.84 18.61
N PRO A 178 -3.31 4.21 17.43
CA PRO A 178 -4.37 4.21 16.43
C PRO A 178 -5.60 3.49 16.98
N VAL A 179 -6.79 4.05 16.73
CA VAL A 179 -8.06 3.42 17.12
C VAL A 179 -8.86 3.05 15.89
N LYS A 180 -9.46 1.86 15.91
CA LYS A 180 -10.28 1.38 14.81
C LYS A 180 -11.75 1.71 15.07
N VAL A 181 -12.38 2.40 14.13
CA VAL A 181 -13.81 2.74 14.14
C VAL A 181 -14.42 2.23 12.83
N GLY A 182 -15.14 1.12 12.91
CA GLY A 182 -15.66 0.44 11.72
C GLY A 182 -14.53 -0.04 10.79
N ALA A 183 -14.53 0.44 9.55
CA ALA A 183 -13.50 0.14 8.56
C ALA A 183 -12.30 1.11 8.60
N TYR A 184 -12.39 2.20 9.38
CA TYR A 184 -11.41 3.27 9.42
C TYR A 184 -10.51 3.14 10.65
N THR A 185 -9.26 3.54 10.49
CA THR A 185 -8.30 3.73 11.56
C THR A 185 -8.11 5.23 11.76
N ILE A 186 -8.39 5.71 12.96
CA ILE A 186 -8.22 7.12 13.33
C ILE A 186 -6.92 7.26 14.11
N LEU A 187 -6.11 8.24 13.71
CA LEU A 187 -4.89 8.65 14.39
C LEU A 187 -4.99 10.13 14.74
N ALA A 188 -4.49 10.51 15.91
CA ALA A 188 -4.30 11.92 16.27
C ALA A 188 -2.85 12.31 15.89
N GLN A 189 -2.69 13.15 14.88
CA GLN A 189 -1.38 13.55 14.36
C GLN A 189 -0.79 14.77 15.05
N ALA A 190 -1.63 15.62 15.61
CA ALA A 190 -1.23 16.74 16.44
C ALA A 190 -2.40 17.10 17.36
N ALA A 191 -2.08 17.79 18.44
CA ALA A 191 -3.01 18.33 19.41
C ALA A 191 -2.47 19.67 19.91
N GLU A 192 -3.34 20.67 19.98
CA GLU A 192 -3.04 21.99 20.52
C GLU A 192 -4.27 22.51 21.29
N GLU A 193 -4.14 22.60 22.62
CA GLU A 193 -5.17 23.00 23.58
C GLU A 193 -6.49 22.25 23.40
N ASP A 194 -7.45 22.86 22.70
CA ASP A 194 -8.79 22.34 22.41
C ASP A 194 -8.96 21.92 20.93
N THR A 195 -7.88 21.89 20.15
CA THR A 195 -7.86 21.43 18.75
C THR A 195 -7.03 20.17 18.60
N ALA A 196 -7.43 19.28 17.71
CA ALA A 196 -6.64 18.12 17.33
C ALA A 196 -6.72 17.89 15.83
N VAL A 197 -5.61 17.46 15.25
CA VAL A 197 -5.53 17.04 13.86
C VAL A 197 -5.78 15.54 13.83
N LEU A 198 -6.95 15.14 13.33
CA LEU A 198 -7.32 13.73 13.21
C LEU A 198 -7.16 13.27 11.77
N ARG A 199 -6.45 12.16 11.60
CA ARG A 199 -6.35 11.46 10.33
C ARG A 199 -7.16 10.17 10.37
N ALA A 200 -8.14 10.06 9.49
CA ALA A 200 -8.87 8.82 9.28
C ALA A 200 -8.36 8.12 8.02
N VAL A 201 -7.95 6.86 8.17
CA VAL A 201 -7.34 6.06 7.10
C VAL A 201 -8.08 4.75 6.94
N GLN A 202 -8.40 4.39 5.70
CA GLN A 202 -8.84 3.05 5.31
C GLN A 202 -7.94 2.55 4.19
N ASP A 203 -7.29 1.41 4.40
CA ASP A 203 -6.43 0.78 3.39
C ASP A 203 -6.80 -0.71 3.24
N PRO A 204 -7.71 -1.05 2.31
CA PRO A 204 -8.09 -2.43 2.07
C PRO A 204 -6.98 -3.26 1.40
N GLY A 205 -5.98 -2.61 0.79
CA GLY A 205 -4.87 -3.28 0.11
C GLY A 205 -3.79 -3.78 1.06
N ALA A 206 -3.67 -3.18 2.24
CA ALA A 206 -2.65 -3.52 3.24
C ALA A 206 -2.67 -5.01 3.64
N VAL A 207 -3.85 -5.62 3.77
CA VAL A 207 -3.98 -7.04 4.14
C VAL A 207 -3.40 -7.94 3.05
N TRP A 208 -3.68 -7.65 1.78
CA TRP A 208 -3.16 -8.43 0.65
C TRP A 208 -1.65 -8.29 0.52
N ALA A 209 -1.12 -7.09 0.72
CA ALA A 209 0.32 -6.86 0.74
C ALA A 209 1.01 -7.63 1.88
N LEU A 210 0.42 -7.63 3.08
CA LEU A 210 0.94 -8.39 4.22
C LEU A 210 0.94 -9.90 3.95
N VAL A 211 -0.17 -10.44 3.44
CA VAL A 211 -0.26 -11.87 3.06
C VAL A 211 0.81 -12.22 2.04
N GLY A 212 0.97 -11.40 0.99
CA GLY A 212 2.01 -11.58 -0.02
C GLY A 212 3.42 -11.58 0.57
N GLY A 213 3.71 -10.62 1.46
CA GLY A 213 4.99 -10.52 2.17
C GLY A 213 5.29 -11.75 3.03
N ILE A 214 4.31 -12.24 3.80
CA ILE A 214 4.44 -13.47 4.60
C ILE A 214 4.77 -14.66 3.69
N ILE A 215 4.05 -14.82 2.57
CA ILE A 215 4.28 -15.91 1.61
C ILE A 215 5.71 -15.84 1.06
N ILE A 216 6.20 -14.67 0.65
CA ILE A 216 7.57 -14.49 0.13
C ILE A 216 8.59 -14.88 1.20
N CYS A 217 8.45 -14.36 2.42
CA CYS A 217 9.36 -14.63 3.52
C CYS A 217 9.41 -16.13 3.85
N SER A 218 8.26 -16.77 4.02
CA SER A 218 8.17 -18.20 4.31
C SER A 218 8.73 -19.05 3.16
N ALA A 219 8.38 -18.75 1.92
CA ALA A 219 8.90 -19.47 0.74
C ALA A 219 10.43 -19.36 0.63
N THR A 220 10.98 -18.17 0.91
CA THR A 220 12.42 -17.92 0.89
C THR A 220 13.13 -18.71 1.98
N LEU A 221 12.60 -18.69 3.20
CA LEU A 221 13.16 -19.45 4.31
C LEU A 221 13.18 -20.95 4.02
N VAL A 222 12.04 -21.51 3.56
CA VAL A 222 11.93 -22.92 3.19
C VAL A 222 12.85 -23.27 2.03
N PHE A 223 12.98 -22.40 1.02
CA PHE A 223 13.89 -22.61 -0.09
C PHE A 223 15.34 -22.74 0.37
N VAL A 224 15.80 -21.81 1.21
CA VAL A 224 17.17 -21.81 1.75
C VAL A 224 17.44 -23.04 2.62
N ILE A 225 16.50 -23.41 3.50
CA ILE A 225 16.62 -24.61 4.35
C ILE A 225 16.65 -25.88 3.48
N SER A 226 15.75 -26.00 2.51
CA SER A 226 15.66 -27.18 1.63
C SER A 226 16.95 -27.41 0.85
N ARG A 227 17.62 -26.32 0.42
CA ARG A 227 18.92 -26.40 -0.28
C ARG A 227 20.09 -26.81 0.59
N ARG A 228 20.00 -26.62 1.91
CA ARG A 228 21.06 -27.05 2.85
C ARG A 228 20.93 -28.53 3.24
N LEU A 229 19.73 -29.10 3.09
CA LEU A 229 19.41 -30.47 3.50
C LEU A 229 19.54 -31.50 2.35
N THR A 230 19.65 -31.04 1.10
CA THR A 230 19.87 -31.86 -0.10
C THR A 230 21.27 -31.70 -0.63
#